data_AF-A0A4S8MT02-F1
#
_entry.id   AF-A0A4S8MT02-F1
#
_cell.length_a   1.000
_cell.length_b   1.000
_cell.length_c   1.000
_cell.angle_alpha   90.00
_cell.angle_beta   90.00
_cell.angle_gamma   90.00
#
_symmetry.space_group_name_H-M   'P 1'
#
loop_
_entity.id
_entity.type
_entity.pdbx_description
1 polymer ?
#
loop_
_entity_poly.entity_id
_entity_poly.type
_entity_poly.pdbx_seq_one_letter_code
_entity_poly.pdbx_strand_id
1 'polypeptide(L)'
;MKSTTTVNATVTVCKPPQQPIIPDKSIFLAGSIEMGKAEDWQAKLTSTLSNLDLAYHLELTVLNPRRESWDPSWVQDISNPQFRGQVEWELDCQDRADVIAMYLHPDTKAPISLLELGLLAKSGKMVVCCPEGFYRRGNVQIVCKRYGISLVESMDELVQEVVKKLGESPAPQDTRTHMNGISFLPTETLCLQKTGRFSHRSSLLIFWSLLNITVCIFAIF
;
A
#
# COMPACT_ATOMS: atom_id res chain seq x y z
N MET A 1 -8.13 45.73 9.50
CA MET A 1 -7.31 44.52 9.30
C MET A 1 -8.10 43.33 9.82
N LYS A 2 -8.56 42.43 8.95
CA LYS A 2 -9.12 41.15 9.41
C LYS A 2 -7.93 40.27 9.77
N SER A 3 -7.78 40.00 11.07
CA SER A 3 -6.86 39.00 11.60
C SER A 3 -7.33 37.64 11.09
N THR A 4 -6.69 37.11 10.05
CA THR A 4 -6.90 35.73 9.63
C THR A 4 -6.18 34.86 10.65
N THR A 5 -6.93 34.31 11.60
CA THR A 5 -6.40 33.30 12.53
C THR A 5 -6.13 32.04 11.71
N THR A 6 -4.87 31.83 11.34
CA THR A 6 -4.40 30.58 10.74
C THR A 6 -4.56 29.50 11.81
N VAL A 7 -5.54 28.62 11.65
CA VAL A 7 -5.69 27.43 12.50
C VAL A 7 -4.90 26.33 11.81
N ASN A 8 -3.71 26.05 12.34
CA ASN A 8 -2.84 24.99 11.83
C ASN A 8 -3.56 23.64 11.90
N ALA A 9 -3.25 22.74 10.96
CA ALA A 9 -3.73 21.37 11.00
C ALA A 9 -3.31 20.65 12.28
N THR A 10 -4.20 19.83 12.83
CA THR A 10 -3.89 19.02 14.03
C THR A 10 -3.44 17.64 13.57
N VAL A 11 -2.19 17.29 13.85
CA VAL A 11 -1.62 15.98 13.55
C VAL A 11 -1.61 15.13 14.82
N THR A 12 -2.32 14.01 14.81
CA THR A 12 -2.34 13.04 15.91
C THR A 12 -1.61 11.77 15.49
N VAL A 13 -0.72 11.25 16.33
CA VAL A 13 0.00 10.00 16.06
C VAL A 13 -0.62 8.87 16.87
N CYS A 14 -0.98 7.78 16.21
CA CYS A 14 -1.40 6.54 16.84
C CYS A 14 -0.37 5.43 16.59
N LYS A 15 -0.01 4.69 17.64
CA LYS A 15 0.95 3.59 17.60
C LYS A 15 0.33 2.32 18.20
N PRO A 16 0.75 1.12 17.79
CA PRO A 16 0.30 -0.12 18.40
C PRO A 16 0.71 -0.18 19.89
N PRO A 17 -0.11 -0.77 20.77
CA PRO A 17 -1.36 -1.50 20.48
C PRO A 17 -2.63 -0.63 20.54
N GLN A 18 -2.51 0.70 20.54
CA GLN A 18 -3.68 1.57 20.64
C GLN A 18 -4.53 1.48 19.36
N GLN A 19 -5.84 1.29 19.52
CA GLN A 19 -6.77 1.32 18.38
C GLN A 19 -6.89 2.76 17.84
N PRO A 20 -6.72 3.00 16.54
CA PRO A 20 -6.74 4.35 16.01
C PRO A 20 -8.16 4.89 15.90
N ILE A 21 -8.31 6.18 16.22
CA ILE A 21 -9.49 6.99 15.94
C ILE A 21 -9.10 7.91 14.79
N ILE A 22 -9.83 7.85 13.68
CA ILE A 22 -9.56 8.63 12.47
C ILE A 22 -10.78 9.54 12.26
N PRO A 23 -10.72 10.80 12.74
CA PRO A 23 -11.85 11.74 12.64
C PRO A 23 -12.03 12.27 11.21
N ASP A 24 -10.95 12.44 10.45
CA ASP A 24 -10.97 12.92 9.08
C ASP A 24 -10.01 12.12 8.18
N LYS A 25 -8.78 12.61 7.98
CA LYS A 25 -7.79 11.95 7.12
C LYS A 25 -6.79 11.13 7.88
N SER A 26 -6.26 10.11 7.22
CA SER A 26 -5.26 9.21 7.79
C SER A 26 -4.13 8.86 6.83
N ILE A 27 -2.95 8.67 7.42
CA ILE A 27 -1.77 8.19 6.72
C ILE A 27 -1.15 7.01 7.49
N PHE A 28 -0.87 5.91 6.80
CA PHE A 28 -0.08 4.81 7.34
C PHE A 28 1.38 4.91 6.91
N LEU A 29 2.30 4.69 7.85
CA LEU A 29 3.75 4.78 7.62
C LEU A 29 4.36 3.37 7.45
N ALA A 30 4.23 2.81 6.25
CA ALA A 30 4.80 1.51 5.89
C ALA A 30 6.30 1.62 5.55
N GLY A 31 7.03 0.51 5.63
CA GLY A 31 8.42 0.46 5.20
C GLY A 31 9.42 0.11 6.28
N SER A 32 10.67 0.52 6.06
CA SER A 32 11.82 0.11 6.85
C SER A 32 11.69 0.51 8.32
N ILE A 33 11.66 -0.50 9.19
CA ILE A 33 11.80 -0.38 10.65
C ILE A 33 12.91 -1.34 11.05
N GLU A 34 14.14 -0.85 11.11
CA GLU A 34 15.28 -1.64 11.57
C GLU A 34 16.08 -0.81 12.57
N MET A 35 15.93 -1.15 13.85
CA MET A 35 16.60 -0.45 14.95
C MET A 35 18.11 -0.45 14.72
N GLY A 36 18.69 0.74 14.53
CA GLY A 36 20.13 0.94 14.35
C GLY A 36 20.63 0.93 12.90
N LYS A 37 19.80 0.65 11.89
CA LYS A 37 20.18 0.77 10.46
C LYS A 37 19.36 1.79 9.69
N ALA A 38 18.04 1.82 9.91
CA ALA A 38 17.19 2.84 9.32
C ALA A 38 17.07 4.04 10.27
N GLU A 39 17.21 5.26 9.73
CA GLU A 39 16.83 6.45 10.46
C GLU A 39 15.35 6.38 10.90
N ASP A 40 14.97 7.13 11.94
CA ASP A 40 13.57 7.30 12.33
C ASP A 40 12.86 8.26 11.36
N TRP A 41 12.71 7.79 10.12
CA TRP A 41 12.04 8.52 9.07
C TRP A 41 10.56 8.74 9.40
N GLN A 42 9.94 7.86 10.22
CA GLN A 42 8.57 8.03 10.67
C GLN A 42 8.43 9.30 11.51
N ALA A 43 9.34 9.52 12.47
CA ALA A 43 9.38 10.74 13.25
C ALA A 43 9.65 11.97 12.37
N LYS A 44 10.58 11.85 11.41
CA LYS A 44 10.91 12.94 10.46
C LYS A 44 9.70 13.34 9.61
N LEU A 45 9.05 12.40 8.93
CA LEU A 45 7.87 12.66 8.12
C LEU A 45 6.74 13.23 8.97
N THR A 46 6.49 12.67 10.15
CA THR A 46 5.46 13.18 11.08
C THR A 46 5.73 14.62 11.47
N SER A 47 6.97 14.94 11.85
CA SER A 47 7.38 16.30 12.20
C SER A 47 7.21 17.26 11.02
N THR A 48 7.60 16.85 9.82
CA THR A 48 7.40 17.67 8.62
C THR A 48 5.91 17.93 8.39
N LEU A 49 5.05 16.92 8.42
CA LEU A 49 3.60 17.09 8.24
C LEU A 49 2.97 18.01 9.29
N SER A 50 3.38 17.92 10.56
CA SER A 50 2.89 18.79 11.64
C SER A 50 3.29 20.25 11.47
N ASN A 51 4.37 20.54 10.73
CA ASN A 51 4.85 21.89 10.47
C ASN A 51 4.30 22.48 9.16
N LEU A 52 3.60 21.68 8.34
CA LEU A 52 2.96 22.16 7.13
C LEU A 52 1.60 22.80 7.44
N ASP A 53 1.29 23.87 6.73
CA ASP A 53 -0.05 24.44 6.70
C ASP A 53 -0.91 23.59 5.75
N LEU A 54 -1.40 22.45 6.25
CA LEU A 54 -2.29 21.58 5.49
C LEU A 54 -3.63 22.29 5.33
N ALA A 55 -4.13 22.35 4.10
CA ALA A 55 -5.35 23.06 3.77
C ALA A 55 -6.57 22.49 4.53
N TYR A 56 -7.46 23.40 4.98
CA TYR A 56 -8.80 23.11 5.51
C TYR A 56 -8.87 22.36 6.85
N HIS A 57 -8.56 23.01 7.99
CA HIS A 57 -8.90 22.51 9.35
C HIS A 57 -8.71 21.00 9.54
N LEU A 58 -7.68 20.44 8.92
CA LEU A 58 -7.59 19.01 8.71
C LEU A 58 -7.13 18.34 9.99
N GLU A 59 -7.88 17.35 10.45
CA GLU A 59 -7.45 16.45 11.51
C GLU A 59 -6.77 15.23 10.89
N LEU A 60 -5.43 15.27 10.81
CA LEU A 60 -4.64 14.21 10.22
C LEU A 60 -4.21 13.20 11.28
N THR A 61 -4.59 11.94 11.09
CA THR A 61 -4.14 10.83 11.93
C THR A 61 -3.00 10.07 11.26
N VAL A 62 -1.83 10.08 11.91
CA VAL A 62 -0.66 9.30 11.51
C VAL A 62 -0.68 7.95 12.21
N LEU A 63 -0.84 6.88 11.44
CA LEU A 63 -0.78 5.50 11.90
C LEU A 63 0.66 5.02 11.77
N ASN A 64 1.38 5.01 12.90
CA ASN A 64 2.80 4.70 12.95
C ASN A 64 3.04 3.30 13.55
N PRO A 65 3.43 2.30 12.74
CA PRO A 65 3.66 0.93 13.22
C PRO A 65 4.92 0.78 14.09
N ARG A 66 5.83 1.76 14.10
CA ARG A 66 7.07 1.71 14.89
C ARG A 66 6.76 1.76 16.39
N ARG A 67 6.78 0.58 17.02
CA ARG A 67 6.54 0.39 18.45
C ARG A 67 7.77 0.77 19.27
N GLU A 68 7.55 1.50 20.37
CA GLU A 68 8.61 1.86 21.33
C GLU A 68 9.01 0.66 22.20
N SER A 69 8.04 -0.17 22.56
CA SER A 69 8.20 -1.39 23.38
C SER A 69 8.39 -2.66 22.54
N TRP A 70 9.16 -2.59 21.46
CA TRP A 70 9.51 -3.78 20.66
C TRP A 70 10.53 -4.64 21.40
N ASP A 71 10.27 -5.95 21.47
CA ASP A 71 11.20 -6.93 22.04
C ASP A 71 11.59 -7.94 20.94
N PRO A 72 12.89 -8.01 20.58
CA PRO A 72 13.36 -8.91 19.52
C PRO A 72 13.25 -10.40 19.90
N SER A 73 12.97 -10.73 21.17
CA SER A 73 12.75 -12.12 21.61
C SER A 73 11.35 -12.65 21.26
N TRP A 74 10.44 -11.81 20.78
CA TRP A 74 9.10 -12.25 20.39
C TRP A 74 9.17 -13.28 19.26
N VAL A 75 8.58 -14.45 19.52
CA VAL A 75 8.40 -15.47 18.51
C VAL A 75 7.46 -14.93 17.44
N GLN A 76 7.93 -14.96 16.19
CA GLN A 76 7.16 -14.56 15.01
C GLN A 76 6.23 -15.69 14.57
N ASP A 77 5.24 -15.99 15.41
CA ASP A 77 4.22 -17.01 15.16
C ASP A 77 2.85 -16.47 15.56
N ILE A 78 1.81 -16.88 14.83
CA ILE A 78 0.43 -16.44 15.08
C ILE A 78 -0.05 -16.78 16.50
N SER A 79 0.51 -17.82 17.14
CA SER A 79 0.20 -18.19 18.52
C SER A 79 0.76 -17.19 19.55
N ASN A 80 1.76 -16.37 19.19
CA ASN A 80 2.26 -15.30 20.05
C ASN A 80 1.32 -14.08 19.98
N PRO A 81 0.57 -13.76 21.05
CA PRO A 81 -0.43 -12.70 21.01
C PRO A 81 0.16 -11.30 20.79
N GLN A 82 1.42 -11.05 21.20
CA GLN A 82 2.07 -9.76 21.01
C GLN A 82 2.48 -9.54 19.56
N PHE A 83 3.06 -10.56 18.93
CA PHE A 83 3.39 -10.55 17.52
C PHE A 83 2.12 -10.48 16.66
N ARG A 84 1.14 -11.34 16.92
CA ARG A 84 -0.14 -11.35 16.21
C ARG A 84 -0.85 -9.99 16.31
N GLY A 85 -0.94 -9.41 17.51
CA GLY A 85 -1.58 -8.12 17.70
C GLY A 85 -0.87 -6.97 16.96
N GLN A 86 0.46 -7.02 16.80
CA GLN A 86 1.20 -6.06 15.98
C GLN A 86 0.82 -6.20 14.50
N VAL A 87 0.87 -7.43 13.97
CA VAL A 87 0.58 -7.70 12.55
C VAL A 87 -0.88 -7.40 12.21
N GLU A 88 -1.83 -7.82 13.05
CA GLU A 88 -3.25 -7.50 12.88
C GLU A 88 -3.48 -5.98 12.92
N TRP A 89 -2.84 -5.25 13.84
CA TRP A 89 -2.92 -3.79 13.88
C TRP A 89 -2.40 -3.14 12.61
N GLU A 90 -1.26 -3.60 12.08
CA GLU A 90 -0.68 -3.07 10.84
C GLU A 90 -1.62 -3.26 9.65
N LEU A 91 -2.18 -4.46 9.48
CA LEU A 91 -3.13 -4.78 8.42
C LEU A 91 -4.41 -3.93 8.52
N ASP A 92 -5.02 -3.87 9.71
CA ASP A 92 -6.23 -3.07 9.95
C ASP A 92 -5.99 -1.58 9.67
N CYS A 93 -4.82 -1.06 10.07
CA CYS A 93 -4.47 0.34 9.84
C CYS A 93 -4.18 0.64 8.37
N GLN A 94 -3.53 -0.27 7.64
CA GLN A 94 -3.32 -0.15 6.19
C GLN A 94 -4.64 -0.12 5.42
N ASP A 95 -5.59 -0.97 5.81
CA ASP A 95 -6.92 -1.02 5.19
C ASP A 95 -7.72 0.26 5.45
N ARG A 96 -7.61 0.82 6.66
CA ARG A 96 -8.32 2.03 7.05
C ARG A 96 -7.69 3.33 6.55
N ALA A 97 -6.40 3.34 6.27
CA ALA A 97 -5.69 4.55 5.86
C ALA A 97 -6.24 5.12 4.54
N ASP A 98 -6.27 6.45 4.41
CA ASP A 98 -6.53 7.13 3.14
C ASP A 98 -5.30 7.09 2.23
N VAL A 99 -4.12 7.29 2.83
CA VAL A 99 -2.83 7.31 2.14
C VAL A 99 -1.86 6.37 2.84
N ILE A 100 -1.05 5.64 2.07
CA ILE A 100 0.03 4.82 2.58
C ILE A 100 1.34 5.42 2.07
N ALA A 101 2.16 5.95 2.99
CA ALA A 101 3.52 6.33 2.69
C ALA A 101 4.44 5.15 2.99
N MET A 102 5.10 4.63 1.96
CA MET A 102 6.07 3.55 2.09
C MET A 102 7.48 4.07 1.87
N TYR A 103 8.39 3.91 2.84
CA TYR A 103 9.80 4.26 2.70
C TYR A 103 10.70 3.03 2.80
N LEU A 104 11.48 2.76 1.75
CA LEU A 104 12.38 1.62 1.66
C LEU A 104 13.84 2.09 1.76
N HIS A 105 14.39 2.10 2.98
CA HIS A 105 15.74 2.57 3.25
C HIS A 105 16.80 1.71 2.51
N PRO A 106 17.79 2.29 1.83
CA PRO A 106 18.75 1.58 0.97
C PRO A 106 19.53 0.47 1.70
N ASP A 107 19.86 0.70 2.97
CA ASP A 107 20.63 -0.26 3.79
C ASP A 107 19.79 -1.35 4.48
N THR A 108 18.51 -1.47 4.15
CA THR A 108 17.60 -2.46 4.75
C THR A 108 17.10 -3.49 3.75
N LYS A 109 16.49 -4.58 4.24
CA LYS A 109 15.83 -5.58 3.38
C LYS A 109 14.32 -5.41 3.28
N ALA A 110 13.67 -4.90 4.34
CA ALA A 110 12.24 -4.62 4.39
C ALA A 110 11.34 -5.72 3.75
N PRO A 111 11.53 -7.02 4.06
CA PRO A 111 10.82 -8.09 3.37
C PRO A 111 9.29 -8.04 3.59
N ILE A 112 8.86 -7.65 4.79
CA ILE A 112 7.44 -7.47 5.09
C ILE A 112 6.87 -6.27 4.32
N SER A 113 7.61 -5.17 4.20
CA SER A 113 7.17 -4.03 3.39
C SER A 113 7.06 -4.34 1.90
N LEU A 114 7.89 -5.24 1.37
CA LEU A 114 7.74 -5.75 0.01
C LEU A 114 6.47 -6.61 -0.15
N LEU A 115 6.08 -7.35 0.89
CA LEU A 115 4.81 -8.08 0.93
C LEU A 115 3.62 -7.10 0.96
N GLU A 116 3.67 -6.07 1.80
CA GLU A 116 2.66 -5.00 1.88
C GLU A 116 2.50 -4.27 0.55
N LEU A 117 3.62 -3.96 -0.13
CA LEU A 117 3.61 -3.34 -1.46
C LEU A 117 2.81 -4.21 -2.45
N GLY A 118 3.05 -5.52 -2.44
CA GLY A 118 2.31 -6.47 -3.29
C GLY A 118 0.84 -6.56 -2.92
N LEU A 119 0.53 -6.63 -1.62
CA LEU A 119 -0.83 -6.75 -1.09
C LEU A 119 -1.70 -5.54 -1.47
N LEU A 120 -1.13 -4.34 -1.37
CA LEU A 120 -1.85 -3.08 -1.50
C LEU A 120 -1.57 -2.35 -2.82
N ALA A 121 -0.89 -2.98 -3.78
CA ALA A 121 -0.49 -2.37 -5.05
C ALA A 121 -1.67 -1.78 -5.85
N LYS A 122 -2.85 -2.40 -5.76
CA LYS A 122 -4.06 -2.00 -6.47
C LYS A 122 -4.95 -1.04 -5.68
N SER A 123 -4.60 -0.72 -4.43
CA SER A 123 -5.44 0.11 -3.55
C SER A 123 -5.62 1.54 -4.06
N GLY A 124 -4.68 2.03 -4.86
CA GLY A 124 -4.63 3.44 -5.26
C GLY A 124 -4.23 4.41 -4.15
N LYS A 125 -3.92 3.91 -2.93
CA LYS A 125 -3.60 4.71 -1.74
C LYS A 125 -2.11 5.00 -1.56
N MET A 126 -1.25 4.27 -2.27
CA MET A 126 0.17 4.19 -1.94
C MET A 126 1.03 5.24 -2.65
N VAL A 127 2.00 5.78 -1.92
CA VAL A 127 3.16 6.52 -2.42
C VAL A 127 4.41 5.82 -1.89
N VAL A 128 5.33 5.45 -2.78
CA VAL A 128 6.54 4.70 -2.43
C VAL A 128 7.76 5.58 -2.63
N CYS A 129 8.60 5.67 -1.60
CA CYS A 129 9.95 6.22 -1.68
C CYS A 129 10.96 5.06 -1.67
N CYS A 130 11.71 4.91 -2.75
CA CYS A 130 12.74 3.89 -2.89
C CYS A 130 14.01 4.52 -3.46
N PRO A 131 14.85 5.12 -2.60
CA PRO A 131 16.13 5.69 -2.98
C PRO A 131 17.02 4.69 -3.72
N GLU A 132 17.98 5.19 -4.49
CA GLU A 132 19.04 4.37 -5.05
C GLU A 132 19.78 3.59 -3.95
N GLY A 133 20.21 2.37 -4.26
CA GLY A 133 20.90 1.48 -3.31
C GLY A 133 20.02 0.39 -2.68
N PHE A 134 18.69 0.54 -2.65
CA PHE A 134 17.81 -0.50 -2.14
C PHE A 134 17.91 -1.80 -2.99
N TYR A 135 18.20 -2.93 -2.36
CA TYR A 135 18.63 -4.16 -3.03
C TYR A 135 17.60 -4.78 -4.02
N ARG A 136 16.31 -4.43 -3.90
CA ARG A 136 15.22 -4.86 -4.81
C ARG A 136 14.57 -3.70 -5.53
N ARG A 137 15.27 -2.57 -5.66
CA ARG A 137 14.75 -1.35 -6.30
C ARG A 137 14.15 -1.62 -7.68
N GLY A 138 14.81 -2.42 -8.52
CA GLY A 138 14.29 -2.78 -9.85
C GLY A 138 12.92 -3.46 -9.80
N ASN A 139 12.68 -4.35 -8.85
CA ASN A 139 11.38 -4.98 -8.65
C ASN A 139 10.33 -3.97 -8.19
N VAL A 140 10.68 -3.10 -7.24
CA VAL A 140 9.81 -2.02 -6.75
C VAL A 140 9.40 -1.10 -7.91
N GLN A 141 10.35 -0.69 -8.75
CA GLN A 141 10.10 0.13 -9.94
C GLN A 141 9.11 -0.52 -10.91
N ILE A 142 9.30 -1.81 -11.22
CA ILE A 142 8.42 -2.53 -12.13
C ILE A 142 7.00 -2.63 -11.55
N VAL A 143 6.86 -2.96 -10.26
CA VAL A 143 5.55 -3.04 -9.58
C VAL A 143 4.87 -1.67 -9.59
N CYS A 144 5.58 -0.61 -9.17
CA CYS A 144 5.01 0.74 -9.13
C CYS A 144 4.56 1.21 -10.50
N LYS A 145 5.39 1.02 -11.53
CA LYS A 145 5.04 1.33 -12.93
C LYS A 145 3.83 0.53 -13.40
N ARG A 146 3.76 -0.76 -13.08
CA ARG A 146 2.68 -1.64 -13.53
C ARG A 146 1.32 -1.25 -12.94
N TYR A 147 1.29 -0.80 -11.68
CA TYR A 147 0.06 -0.47 -10.96
C TYR A 147 -0.21 1.03 -10.87
N GLY A 148 0.62 1.88 -11.46
CA GLY A 148 0.46 3.34 -11.42
C GLY A 148 0.68 3.94 -10.03
N ILE A 149 1.57 3.34 -9.23
CA ILE A 149 1.93 3.82 -7.89
C ILE A 149 2.99 4.92 -8.04
N SER A 150 2.79 6.06 -7.37
CA SER A 150 3.79 7.13 -7.32
C SER A 150 5.07 6.61 -6.67
N LEU A 151 6.18 6.64 -7.42
CA LEU A 151 7.50 6.22 -6.96
C LEU A 151 8.44 7.42 -6.98
N VAL A 152 9.04 7.73 -5.83
CA VAL A 152 9.96 8.84 -5.61
C VAL A 152 11.28 8.36 -5.00
N GLU A 153 12.29 9.23 -4.97
CA GLU A 153 13.66 8.85 -4.58
C GLU A 153 14.12 9.51 -3.27
N SER A 154 13.40 10.52 -2.80
CA SER A 154 13.75 11.25 -1.57
C SER A 154 12.59 11.39 -0.59
N MET A 155 12.95 11.69 0.67
CA MET A 155 11.98 11.94 1.74
C MET A 155 11.13 13.19 1.46
N ASP A 156 11.73 14.24 0.87
CA ASP A 156 11.01 15.48 0.58
C ASP A 156 9.96 15.28 -0.52
N GLU A 157 10.31 14.55 -1.58
CA GLU A 157 9.35 14.17 -2.63
C GLU A 157 8.23 13.28 -2.08
N LEU A 158 8.54 12.38 -1.15
CA LEU A 158 7.53 11.53 -0.49
C LEU A 158 6.54 12.37 0.30
N VAL A 159 7.00 13.37 1.06
CA VAL A 159 6.11 14.32 1.75
C VAL A 159 5.23 15.06 0.74
N GLN A 160 5.79 15.57 -0.35
CA GLN A 160 5.04 16.32 -1.36
C GLN A 160 3.94 15.46 -2.01
N GLU A 161 4.27 14.25 -2.46
CA GLU A 161 3.29 13.35 -3.09
C GLU A 161 2.24 12.85 -2.08
N VAL A 162 2.61 12.63 -0.82
CA VAL A 162 1.66 12.32 0.25
C VAL A 162 0.66 13.45 0.46
N VAL A 163 1.14 14.71 0.58
CA VAL A 163 0.28 15.88 0.80
C VAL A 163 -0.66 16.09 -0.38
N LYS A 164 -0.15 15.98 -1.60
CA LYS A 164 -0.95 16.00 -2.82
C LYS A 164 -2.05 14.95 -2.79
N LYS A 165 -1.71 13.72 -2.40
CA LYS A 165 -2.66 12.60 -2.32
C LYS A 165 -3.70 12.75 -1.21
N LEU A 166 -3.34 13.36 -0.09
CA LEU A 166 -4.29 13.71 0.98
C LEU A 166 -5.34 14.73 0.51
N GLY A 167 -4.99 15.59 -0.45
CA GLY A 167 -5.91 16.54 -1.09
C GLY A 167 -6.80 15.91 -2.18
N GLU A 168 -6.54 14.68 -2.60
CA GLU A 168 -7.39 13.95 -3.54
C GLU A 168 -8.62 13.36 -2.80
N SER A 169 -9.78 13.34 -3.46
CA SER A 169 -10.92 12.55 -2.96
C SER A 169 -10.55 11.06 -3.02
N PRO A 170 -10.95 10.24 -2.02
CA PRO A 170 -10.54 8.84 -1.96
C PRO A 170 -10.91 8.12 -3.27
N ALA A 171 -9.97 7.38 -3.82
CA ALA A 171 -10.20 6.58 -5.02
C ALA A 171 -11.39 5.62 -4.78
N PRO A 172 -12.25 5.37 -5.78
CA PRO A 172 -13.33 4.41 -5.64
C PRO A 172 -12.76 3.06 -5.20
N GLN A 173 -13.08 2.65 -3.97
CA GLN A 173 -12.74 1.31 -3.51
C GLN A 173 -13.61 0.32 -4.30
N ASP A 174 -12.99 -0.62 -5.01
CA ASP A 174 -13.68 -1.73 -5.65
C ASP A 174 -14.25 -2.63 -4.55
N THR A 175 -15.48 -2.34 -4.14
CA THR A 175 -16.22 -3.08 -3.12
C THR A 175 -16.67 -4.42 -3.69
N ARG A 176 -15.71 -5.32 -3.96
CA ARG A 176 -16.03 -6.64 -4.48
C ARG A 176 -15.08 -7.73 -4.00
N THR A 177 -15.13 -8.01 -2.69
CA THR A 177 -14.89 -9.38 -2.21
C THR A 177 -15.62 -9.65 -0.90
N HIS A 178 -16.95 -9.60 -0.92
CA HIS A 178 -17.73 -10.54 -0.12
C HIS A 178 -18.09 -11.67 -1.08
N MET A 179 -17.40 -12.81 -0.98
CA MET A 179 -17.77 -14.02 -1.71
C MET A 179 -19.17 -14.43 -1.28
N ASN A 180 -20.14 -14.21 -2.16
CA ASN A 180 -21.40 -14.94 -2.23
C ASN A 180 -21.87 -14.91 -3.69
N GLY A 181 -21.92 -16.09 -4.32
CA GLY A 181 -22.63 -16.29 -5.58
C GLY A 181 -21.75 -16.17 -6.83
N ILE A 182 -21.45 -17.34 -7.41
CA ILE A 182 -21.07 -17.48 -8.81
C ILE A 182 -22.15 -16.78 -9.65
N SER A 183 -21.82 -15.66 -10.28
CA SER A 183 -22.60 -15.12 -11.40
C SER A 183 -21.73 -15.16 -12.65
N PHE A 184 -22.12 -16.04 -13.57
CA PHE A 184 -21.59 -16.09 -14.92
C PHE A 184 -21.94 -14.78 -15.63
N LEU A 185 -20.95 -14.07 -16.17
CA LEU A 185 -21.22 -13.01 -17.15
C LEU A 185 -21.69 -13.64 -18.47
N PRO A 186 -22.64 -13.03 -19.19
CA PRO A 186 -23.16 -13.57 -20.43
C PRO A 186 -22.12 -13.45 -21.54
N THR A 187 -21.88 -14.56 -22.24
CA THR A 187 -21.07 -14.62 -23.45
C THR A 187 -21.68 -13.70 -24.52
N GLU A 188 -20.95 -12.65 -24.92
CA GLU A 188 -21.31 -11.89 -26.11
C GLU A 188 -21.33 -12.83 -27.32
N THR A 189 -22.50 -12.93 -27.94
CA THR A 189 -22.71 -13.74 -29.14
C THR A 189 -22.17 -12.94 -30.33
N LEU A 190 -20.97 -13.27 -30.80
CA LEU A 190 -20.48 -12.81 -32.09
C LEU A 190 -21.31 -13.49 -33.19
N CYS A 191 -22.19 -12.73 -33.82
CA CYS A 191 -22.92 -13.11 -35.02
C CYS A 191 -21.91 -13.22 -36.18
N LEU A 192 -21.48 -14.44 -36.52
CA LEU A 192 -20.74 -14.72 -37.74
C LEU A 192 -21.72 -15.16 -38.83
N GLN A 193 -21.79 -14.35 -39.89
CA GLN A 193 -22.53 -14.65 -41.10
C GLN A 193 -22.07 -15.96 -41.74
N LYS A 194 -23.04 -16.75 -42.19
CA LYS A 194 -22.88 -17.98 -42.97
C LYS A 194 -22.12 -17.71 -44.28
N THR A 195 -21.01 -18.40 -44.50
CA THR A 195 -20.67 -19.02 -45.79
C THR A 195 -19.69 -20.21 -45.61
N GLY A 196 -20.10 -21.40 -46.06
CA GLY A 196 -19.19 -22.35 -46.73
C GLY A 196 -18.41 -23.42 -45.94
N ARG A 197 -18.91 -24.67 -46.06
CA ARG A 197 -18.21 -25.99 -46.07
C ARG A 197 -17.55 -26.55 -44.80
N PHE A 198 -18.10 -27.70 -44.40
CA PHE A 198 -17.59 -28.73 -43.50
C PHE A 198 -16.19 -29.26 -43.88
N SER A 199 -15.34 -29.48 -42.88
CA SER A 199 -14.42 -30.62 -42.82
C SER A 199 -13.96 -30.87 -41.38
N HIS A 200 -14.27 -32.07 -40.87
CA HIS A 200 -13.80 -32.61 -39.60
C HIS A 200 -12.26 -32.66 -39.53
N ARG A 201 -11.66 -32.11 -38.47
CA ARG A 201 -10.55 -32.76 -37.73
C ARG A 201 -10.23 -32.03 -36.41
N SER A 202 -10.64 -32.70 -35.34
CA SER A 202 -9.83 -32.96 -34.14
C SER A 202 -9.33 -31.78 -33.30
N SER A 203 -10.23 -31.40 -32.40
CA SER A 203 -10.01 -30.88 -31.05
C SER A 203 -8.80 -31.51 -30.35
N LEU A 204 -7.70 -30.77 -30.16
CA LEU A 204 -6.68 -31.05 -29.13
C LEU A 204 -5.64 -29.91 -29.05
N LEU A 205 -6.03 -28.68 -28.65
CA LEU A 205 -5.03 -27.61 -28.42
C LEU A 205 -5.49 -26.44 -27.52
N ILE A 206 -6.69 -26.46 -26.92
CA ILE A 206 -7.23 -25.29 -26.19
C ILE A 206 -7.27 -25.48 -24.66
N PHE A 207 -6.78 -26.59 -24.13
CA PHE A 207 -6.85 -26.90 -22.69
C PHE A 207 -5.56 -26.61 -21.89
N TRP A 208 -4.69 -25.71 -22.38
CA TRP A 208 -3.46 -25.32 -21.67
C TRP A 208 -3.26 -23.80 -21.52
N SER A 209 -4.29 -22.98 -21.78
CA SER A 209 -4.13 -21.51 -21.82
C SER A 209 -4.74 -20.74 -20.63
N LEU A 210 -5.37 -21.38 -19.65
CA LEU A 210 -6.13 -20.66 -18.61
C LEU A 210 -5.79 -21.03 -17.16
N LEU A 211 -4.72 -21.77 -16.93
CA LEU A 211 -4.29 -22.14 -15.59
C LEU A 211 -2.76 -22.07 -15.45
N ASN A 212 -2.16 -20.88 -15.62
CA ASN A 212 -0.79 -20.56 -15.15
C ASN A 212 -0.31 -19.13 -15.48
N ILE A 213 -1.04 -18.07 -15.07
CA ILE A 213 -0.49 -16.68 -15.15
C ILE A 213 -0.48 -15.95 -13.79
N THR A 214 -0.85 -16.59 -12.68
CA THR A 214 -0.84 -15.91 -11.37
C THR A 214 0.29 -16.32 -10.43
N VAL A 215 1.09 -17.35 -10.74
CA VAL A 215 2.28 -17.69 -9.92
C VAL A 215 3.44 -18.11 -10.82
N CYS A 216 4.14 -17.14 -11.41
CA CYS A 216 5.51 -17.33 -11.94
C CYS A 216 6.16 -15.94 -12.17
N ILE A 217 6.43 -15.21 -11.08
CA ILE A 217 7.37 -14.07 -11.09
C ILE A 217 8.61 -14.35 -10.20
N PHE A 218 8.69 -15.52 -9.55
CA PHE A 218 9.82 -15.86 -8.68
C PHE A 218 10.74 -16.95 -9.26
N ALA A 219 11.03 -16.90 -10.56
CA ALA A 219 12.04 -17.77 -11.18
C ALA A 219 13.32 -17.00 -11.56
N ILE A 220 13.52 -15.79 -11.02
CA ILE A 220 14.78 -15.04 -11.13
C ILE A 220 15.11 -14.50 -9.74
N PHE A 221 15.48 -15.37 -8.79
CA PHE A 221 16.29 -15.07 -7.61
C PHE A 221 16.98 -16.32 -7.12
#